data_AF-N6TUX4-F1
#
_entry.id   AF-N6TUX4-F1
#
_cell.length_a   1.000
_cell.length_b   1.000
_cell.length_c   1.000
_cell.angle_alpha   90.00
_cell.angle_beta   90.00
_cell.angle_gamma   90.00
#
_symmetry.space_group_name_H-M   'P 1'
#
loop_
_entity.id
_entity.type
_entity.pdbx_description
1 polymer ?
#
loop_
_entity_poly.entity_id
_entity_poly.type
_entity_poly.pdbx_seq_one_letter_code
_entity_poly.pdbx_strand_id
1 'polypeptide(L)'
;GKCLHAVTHIAKDAVIFEEIPLVSCQFSWNETCMYKACNHCLRPLETAEENVRRLTGNSSWVLPYPQCCTTKKEDIIRCPDCSTEYCSENCKTLAFDEYHKTICSRTLDDRSAHPIIQLQEAWKQIHYPPETSSIFLIVRLLAKIIQAPNTEEAIETTLSFCHRSVNEDAELAHKFLGKKFSHQVNLLRELIANALPNPKVQQFLTQEGFQSLVALIGTNGQGVGSSPFSSWRRNVEKLNLSAEQKEQIDSLVDRIYDEMYSHTGDFLNSEGVGLYARQSCANHSCDPNAEISFVHNNYRLSLIALKDIQPGEEICISYLGDCDNERSRHSRRKTLMENYLFACECSKCLAEIDDPDVTSEEEMSAEEDD
;
A
#
# COMPACT_ATOMS: atom_id res chain seq x y z
N GLY A 1 -9.26 -21.07 2.22
CA GLY A 1 -9.83 -19.76 2.60
C GLY A 1 -10.75 -19.29 1.49
N LYS A 2 -11.01 -17.98 1.40
CA LYS A 2 -11.58 -17.37 0.19
C LYS A 2 -10.57 -17.53 -0.97
N CYS A 3 -11.07 -17.53 -2.19
CA CYS A 3 -10.27 -17.68 -3.42
C CYS A 3 -11.01 -17.00 -4.58
N LEU A 4 -10.29 -16.60 -5.61
CA LEU A 4 -10.87 -16.09 -6.86
C LEU A 4 -10.74 -17.15 -7.94
N HIS A 5 -11.81 -17.41 -8.69
CA HIS A 5 -11.79 -18.33 -9.82
C HIS A 5 -12.32 -17.64 -11.07
N ALA A 6 -11.70 -17.93 -12.22
CA ALA A 6 -12.18 -17.44 -13.51
C ALA A 6 -13.49 -18.14 -13.88
N VAL A 7 -14.53 -17.38 -14.20
CA VAL A 7 -15.83 -17.95 -14.68
C VAL A 7 -15.89 -18.07 -16.20
N THR A 8 -15.01 -17.36 -16.89
CA THR A 8 -14.86 -17.33 -18.35
C THR A 8 -13.37 -17.36 -18.69
N HIS A 9 -13.04 -17.62 -19.95
CA HIS A 9 -11.68 -17.43 -20.45
C HIS A 9 -11.25 -15.97 -20.30
N ILE A 10 -10.04 -15.74 -19.80
CA ILE A 10 -9.39 -14.44 -19.70
C ILE A 10 -8.10 -14.51 -20.48
N ALA A 11 -7.96 -13.65 -21.49
CA ALA A 11 -6.74 -13.59 -22.29
C ALA A 11 -5.59 -12.95 -21.49
N LYS A 12 -4.36 -13.34 -21.81
CA LYS A 12 -3.16 -12.63 -21.36
C LYS A 12 -3.29 -11.11 -21.60
N ASP A 13 -2.76 -10.32 -20.66
CA ASP A 13 -2.77 -8.85 -20.60
C ASP A 13 -4.16 -8.22 -20.43
N ALA A 14 -5.22 -9.02 -20.30
CA ALA A 14 -6.55 -8.50 -20.03
C ALA A 14 -6.70 -8.05 -18.56
N VAL A 15 -7.42 -6.95 -18.36
CA VAL A 15 -7.85 -6.52 -17.01
C VAL A 15 -8.95 -7.45 -16.52
N ILE A 16 -8.67 -8.20 -15.46
CA ILE A 16 -9.61 -9.12 -14.81
C ILE A 16 -10.70 -8.32 -14.09
N PHE A 17 -10.30 -7.36 -13.25
CA PHE A 17 -11.18 -6.38 -12.66
C PHE A 17 -10.41 -5.15 -12.17
N GLU A 18 -11.16 -4.08 -11.89
CA GLU A 18 -10.67 -2.92 -11.16
C GLU A 18 -11.40 -2.77 -9.84
N GLU A 19 -10.71 -2.25 -8.83
CA GLU A 19 -11.25 -2.07 -7.48
C GLU A 19 -10.74 -0.77 -6.85
N ILE A 20 -11.61 -0.09 -6.09
CA ILE A 20 -11.25 1.01 -5.20
C ILE A 20 -11.21 0.43 -3.78
N PRO A 21 -10.23 0.79 -2.94
CA PRO A 21 -10.13 0.22 -1.61
C PRO A 21 -11.27 0.70 -0.71
N LEU A 22 -11.61 -0.11 0.29
CA LEU A 22 -12.54 0.28 1.36
C LEU A 22 -12.01 1.53 2.09
N VAL A 23 -10.72 1.53 2.40
CA VAL A 23 -9.93 2.67 2.88
C VAL A 23 -8.50 2.57 2.37
N SER A 24 -7.84 3.71 2.22
CA SER A 24 -6.41 3.80 1.92
C SER A 24 -5.79 4.93 2.71
N CYS A 25 -4.48 4.96 2.89
CA CYS A 25 -3.75 6.08 3.46
C CYS A 25 -2.32 6.16 2.94
N GLN A 26 -1.76 7.36 2.93
CA GLN A 26 -0.35 7.57 2.62
C GLN A 26 0.51 7.04 3.77
N PHE A 27 1.72 6.58 3.46
CA PHE A 27 2.72 6.24 4.48
C PHE A 27 3.22 7.49 5.23
N SER A 28 3.44 7.35 6.55
CA SER A 28 3.77 8.48 7.44
C SER A 28 5.15 9.07 7.16
N TRP A 29 6.11 8.22 6.79
CA TRP A 29 7.44 8.60 6.38
C TRP A 29 7.45 9.23 4.99
N ASN A 30 6.61 8.78 4.05
CA ASN A 30 6.47 9.47 2.76
C ASN A 30 5.97 10.91 2.94
N GLU A 31 4.98 11.13 3.81
CA GLU A 31 4.53 12.47 4.16
C GLU A 31 5.65 13.30 4.80
N THR A 32 6.43 12.70 5.70
CA THR A 32 7.60 13.35 6.35
C THR A 32 8.71 13.69 5.34
N CYS A 33 8.90 12.84 4.33
CA CYS A 33 9.82 13.04 3.20
C CYS A 33 9.24 13.95 2.10
N MET A 34 8.17 14.69 2.42
CA MET A 34 7.54 15.70 1.56
C MET A 34 6.92 15.15 0.28
N TYR A 35 6.65 13.84 0.22
CA TYR A 35 5.81 13.29 -0.82
C TYR A 35 4.39 13.81 -0.64
N LYS A 36 3.83 14.40 -1.70
CA LYS A 36 2.46 14.94 -1.65
C LYS A 36 1.52 14.02 -2.39
N ALA A 37 0.57 13.44 -1.67
CA ALA A 37 -0.49 12.61 -2.22
C ALA A 37 -1.87 13.18 -1.88
N CYS A 38 -2.85 12.93 -2.74
CA CYS A 38 -4.25 13.20 -2.41
C CYS A 38 -4.65 12.38 -1.19
N ASN A 39 -5.16 13.04 -0.16
CA ASN A 39 -5.57 12.37 1.08
C ASN A 39 -6.79 11.44 0.93
N HIS A 40 -7.33 11.28 -0.28
CA HIS A 40 -8.38 10.30 -0.59
C HIS A 40 -7.87 9.21 -1.53
N CYS A 41 -7.52 9.58 -2.76
CA CYS A 41 -7.19 8.62 -3.79
C CYS A 41 -5.70 8.29 -3.91
N LEU A 42 -4.84 8.83 -3.05
CA LEU A 42 -3.37 8.69 -3.13
C LEU A 42 -2.72 9.18 -4.43
N ARG A 43 -3.48 9.86 -5.31
CA ARG A 43 -2.92 10.46 -6.53
C ARG A 43 -1.78 11.42 -6.17
N PRO A 44 -0.62 11.37 -6.86
CA PRO A 44 0.45 12.33 -6.64
C PRO A 44 -0.03 13.77 -6.90
N LEU A 45 0.32 14.67 -6.00
CA LEU A 45 0.01 16.11 -6.08
C LEU A 45 1.21 16.93 -6.55
N GLU A 46 2.35 16.27 -6.82
CA GLU A 46 3.52 16.85 -7.46
C GLU A 46 3.57 16.50 -8.95
N THR A 47 4.21 17.35 -9.74
CA THR A 47 4.47 17.07 -11.16
C THR A 47 5.57 16.02 -11.30
N ALA A 48 5.69 15.41 -12.48
CA ALA A 48 6.79 14.51 -12.78
C ALA A 48 8.17 15.17 -12.56
N GLU A 49 8.29 16.45 -12.91
CA GLU A 49 9.55 17.20 -12.74
C GLU A 49 9.85 17.50 -11.27
N GLU A 50 8.84 17.90 -10.48
CA GLU A 50 9.01 18.08 -9.02
C GLU A 50 9.41 16.77 -8.33
N ASN A 51 8.77 15.66 -8.72
CA ASN A 51 9.11 14.32 -8.24
C ASN A 51 10.56 13.95 -8.55
N VAL A 52 11.02 14.16 -9.78
CA VAL A 52 12.42 13.92 -10.17
C VAL A 52 13.38 14.79 -9.37
N ARG A 53 13.12 16.09 -9.26
CA ARG A 53 13.98 17.01 -8.50
C ARG A 53 14.08 16.63 -7.02
N ARG A 54 12.97 16.19 -6.42
CA ARG A 54 12.92 15.76 -5.02
C ARG A 54 13.68 14.46 -4.82
N LEU A 55 13.44 13.47 -5.67
CA LEU A 55 14.02 12.13 -5.51
C LEU A 55 15.50 12.05 -5.93
N THR A 56 15.98 12.96 -6.76
CA THR A 56 17.42 13.07 -7.09
C THR A 56 18.17 14.08 -6.21
N GLY A 57 17.46 14.88 -5.41
CA GLY A 57 18.03 16.02 -4.68
C GLY A 57 18.57 17.13 -5.60
N ASN A 58 18.26 17.09 -6.89
CA ASN A 58 18.83 17.98 -7.91
C ASN A 58 17.74 18.86 -8.54
N SER A 59 17.71 20.14 -8.14
CA SER A 59 16.73 21.12 -8.64
C SER A 59 16.94 21.54 -10.09
N SER A 60 18.07 21.18 -10.71
CA SER A 60 18.38 21.55 -12.10
C SER A 60 17.71 20.67 -13.15
N TRP A 61 17.12 19.53 -12.75
CA TRP A 61 16.40 18.65 -13.66
C TRP A 61 15.26 19.38 -14.37
N VAL A 62 15.16 19.15 -15.68
CA VAL A 62 14.07 19.61 -16.55
C VAL A 62 13.62 18.42 -17.38
N LEU A 63 12.34 18.05 -17.26
CA LEU A 63 11.81 16.92 -18.03
C LEU A 63 11.32 17.39 -19.42
N PRO A 64 11.67 16.67 -20.50
CA PRO A 64 11.08 16.95 -21.80
C PRO A 64 9.59 16.56 -21.82
N TYR A 65 8.86 17.05 -22.81
CA TYR A 65 7.44 16.75 -23.00
C TYR A 65 6.56 17.01 -21.74
N PRO A 66 6.52 18.24 -21.21
CA PRO A 66 5.76 18.57 -20.00
C PRO A 66 4.26 18.23 -20.11
N GLN A 67 3.71 18.19 -21.32
CA GLN A 67 2.34 17.76 -21.59
C GLN A 67 2.05 16.28 -21.24
N CYS A 68 3.09 15.46 -21.04
CA CYS A 68 2.95 14.06 -20.62
C CYS A 68 2.76 13.92 -19.10
N CYS A 69 2.97 14.99 -18.33
CA CYS A 69 2.66 15.04 -16.91
C CYS A 69 1.14 15.09 -16.69
N THR A 70 0.61 14.20 -15.84
CA THR A 70 -0.84 14.12 -15.57
C THR A 70 -1.30 15.01 -14.42
N THR A 71 -0.37 15.57 -13.64
CA THR A 71 -0.70 16.35 -12.44
C THR A 71 -1.16 17.75 -12.84
N LYS A 72 -2.38 18.09 -12.41
CA LYS A 72 -2.99 19.43 -12.58
C LYS A 72 -2.97 20.15 -11.24
N LYS A 73 -2.07 21.11 -11.08
CA LYS A 73 -1.86 21.84 -9.81
C LYS A 73 -3.03 22.75 -9.48
N GLU A 74 -3.68 23.28 -10.50
CA GLU A 74 -4.85 24.14 -10.44
C GLU A 74 -6.09 23.46 -9.86
N ASP A 75 -6.18 22.12 -9.95
CA ASP A 75 -7.29 21.33 -9.43
C ASP A 75 -7.12 20.98 -7.94
N ILE A 76 -5.92 21.23 -7.37
CA ILE A 76 -5.61 20.88 -5.99
C ILE A 76 -6.37 21.80 -5.04
N ILE A 77 -7.13 21.19 -4.13
CA ILE A 77 -7.90 21.89 -3.12
C ILE A 77 -7.55 21.42 -1.72
N ARG A 78 -7.75 22.29 -0.74
CA ARG A 78 -7.49 22.02 0.67
C ARG A 78 -8.77 21.99 1.49
N CYS A 79 -8.76 21.17 2.54
CA CYS A 79 -9.74 21.29 3.61
C CYS A 79 -9.57 22.69 4.28
N PRO A 80 -10.64 23.49 4.42
CA PRO A 80 -10.54 24.83 4.98
C PRO A 80 -10.14 24.83 6.47
N ASP A 81 -10.38 23.72 7.17
CA ASP A 81 -10.15 23.62 8.61
C ASP A 81 -8.73 23.13 8.94
N CYS A 82 -8.29 22.03 8.32
CA CYS A 82 -7.00 21.39 8.63
C CYS A 82 -5.94 21.54 7.54
N SER A 83 -6.27 22.12 6.39
CA SER A 83 -5.38 22.32 5.23
C SER A 83 -4.93 21.06 4.49
N THR A 84 -5.44 19.87 4.84
CA THR A 84 -5.18 18.62 4.10
C THR A 84 -5.50 18.78 2.61
N GLU A 85 -4.60 18.30 1.75
CA GLU A 85 -4.68 18.45 0.28
C GLU A 85 -5.42 17.30 -0.41
N TYR A 86 -6.20 17.64 -1.44
CA TYR A 86 -6.94 16.72 -2.30
C TYR A 86 -6.74 17.11 -3.76
N CYS A 87 -6.72 16.13 -4.68
CA CYS A 87 -6.52 16.40 -6.10
C CYS A 87 -7.76 16.98 -6.81
N SER A 88 -8.91 17.06 -6.13
CA SER A 88 -10.17 17.58 -6.69
C SER A 88 -11.20 17.83 -5.59
N GLU A 89 -12.22 18.65 -5.89
CA GLU A 89 -13.40 18.84 -5.03
C GLU A 89 -14.10 17.51 -4.72
N ASN A 90 -14.24 16.63 -5.73
CA ASN A 90 -14.87 15.32 -5.55
C ASN A 90 -14.14 14.46 -4.52
N CYS A 91 -12.81 14.39 -4.57
CA CYS A 91 -12.02 13.67 -3.57
C CYS A 91 -12.16 14.26 -2.17
N LYS A 92 -12.22 15.59 -2.06
CA LYS A 92 -12.44 16.27 -0.77
C LYS A 92 -13.81 15.93 -0.19
N THR A 93 -14.88 15.98 -0.99
CA THR A 93 -16.24 15.66 -0.57
C THR A 93 -16.38 14.20 -0.16
N LEU A 94 -15.90 13.26 -0.99
CA LEU A 94 -15.92 11.83 -0.66
C LEU A 94 -15.17 11.54 0.65
N ALA A 95 -13.95 12.09 0.80
CA ALA A 95 -13.21 11.95 2.05
C ALA A 95 -13.98 12.53 3.25
N PHE A 96 -14.56 13.73 3.11
CA PHE A 96 -15.32 14.39 4.16
C PHE A 96 -16.51 13.55 4.62
N ASP A 97 -17.29 13.03 3.67
CA ASP A 97 -18.50 12.24 3.93
C ASP A 97 -18.19 10.85 4.48
N GLU A 98 -17.03 10.29 4.12
CA GLU A 98 -16.67 8.93 4.54
C GLU A 98 -15.88 8.87 5.84
N TYR A 99 -14.86 9.71 6.09
CA TYR A 99 -14.01 9.55 7.28
C TYR A 99 -13.37 10.86 7.77
N HIS A 100 -13.14 11.82 6.89
CA HIS A 100 -12.36 13.00 7.20
C HIS A 100 -13.06 13.92 8.20
N LYS A 101 -14.40 14.01 8.19
CA LYS A 101 -15.13 14.82 9.18
C LYS A 101 -14.83 14.38 10.63
N THR A 102 -14.66 13.09 10.87
CA THR A 102 -14.34 12.52 12.19
C THR A 102 -12.87 12.73 12.57
N ILE A 103 -11.93 12.71 11.62
CA ILE A 103 -10.49 12.84 11.90
C ILE A 103 -9.91 14.24 11.66
N CYS A 104 -10.73 15.18 11.20
CA CYS A 104 -10.31 16.54 10.88
C CYS A 104 -9.94 17.30 12.17
N SER A 105 -8.77 17.94 12.17
CA SER A 105 -8.27 18.75 13.29
C SER A 105 -8.94 20.13 13.41
N ARG A 106 -10.26 20.18 13.25
CA ARG A 106 -11.07 21.39 13.03
C ARG A 106 -11.07 22.40 14.19
N THR A 107 -10.54 22.05 15.36
CA THR A 107 -10.86 22.75 16.62
C THR A 107 -9.71 22.95 17.60
N LEU A 108 -8.44 22.75 17.22
CA LEU A 108 -7.32 22.96 18.15
C LEU A 108 -6.43 24.13 17.72
N ASP A 109 -6.30 25.11 18.61
CA ASP A 109 -5.34 26.22 18.49
C ASP A 109 -3.89 25.72 18.44
N ASP A 110 -3.63 24.58 19.10
CA ASP A 110 -2.37 23.85 19.05
C ASP A 110 -2.53 22.52 18.31
N ARG A 111 -2.08 22.50 17.05
CA ARG A 111 -2.10 21.30 16.20
C ARG A 111 -1.19 20.17 16.74
N SER A 112 -0.15 20.49 17.49
CA SER A 112 0.79 19.49 18.03
C SER A 112 0.16 18.66 19.16
N ALA A 113 -0.86 19.20 19.84
CA ALA A 113 -1.61 18.51 20.86
C ALA A 113 -2.71 17.58 20.30
N HIS A 114 -2.93 17.57 18.98
CA HIS A 114 -4.00 16.77 18.39
C HIS A 114 -3.71 15.25 18.50
N PRO A 115 -4.64 14.43 19.01
CA PRO A 115 -4.39 12.99 19.23
C PRO A 115 -3.90 12.23 17.99
N ILE A 116 -4.41 12.59 16.80
CA ILE A 116 -3.94 12.01 15.53
C ILE A 116 -2.47 12.32 15.23
N ILE A 117 -1.98 13.52 15.58
CA ILE A 117 -0.58 13.89 15.39
C ILE A 117 0.32 13.09 16.35
N GLN A 118 -0.11 12.92 17.61
CA GLN A 118 0.59 12.06 18.57
C GLN A 118 0.65 10.61 18.10
N LEU A 119 -0.44 10.10 17.51
CA LEU A 119 -0.47 8.78 16.90
C LEU A 119 0.50 8.66 15.72
N GLN A 120 0.60 9.68 14.86
CA GLN A 120 1.53 9.70 13.74
C GLN A 120 2.99 9.65 14.20
N GLU A 121 3.34 10.45 15.21
CA GLU A 121 4.69 10.41 15.78
C GLU A 121 4.99 9.07 16.46
N ALA A 122 4.06 8.53 17.24
CA ALA A 122 4.22 7.21 17.84
C ALA A 122 4.40 6.10 16.78
N TRP A 123 3.61 6.14 15.70
CA TRP A 123 3.72 5.20 14.60
C TRP A 123 5.11 5.24 13.95
N LYS A 124 5.62 6.43 13.63
CA LYS A 124 6.96 6.58 13.03
C LYS A 124 8.09 6.06 13.93
N GLN A 125 7.93 6.16 15.25
CA GLN A 125 8.92 5.61 16.21
C GLN A 125 8.84 4.09 16.33
N ILE A 126 7.66 3.50 16.09
CA ILE A 126 7.43 2.05 16.14
C ILE A 126 7.82 1.38 14.82
N HIS A 127 7.50 2.02 13.71
CA HIS A 127 7.65 1.49 12.36
C HIS A 127 8.58 2.42 11.56
N TYR A 128 9.88 2.13 11.65
CA TYR A 128 10.91 2.81 10.86
C TYR A 128 10.86 2.32 9.40
N PRO A 129 11.25 3.14 8.39
CA PRO A 129 11.20 2.74 6.99
C PRO A 129 12.01 1.46 6.67
N PRO A 130 11.61 0.71 5.63
CA PRO A 130 10.47 0.95 4.74
C PRO A 130 9.12 0.58 5.40
N GLU A 131 8.11 1.44 5.26
CA GLU A 131 6.76 1.11 5.72
C GLU A 131 6.10 0.11 4.76
N THR A 132 5.58 -1.00 5.28
CA THR A 132 4.83 -2.00 4.50
C THR A 132 3.32 -1.90 4.73
N SER A 133 2.89 -1.23 5.79
CA SER A 133 1.50 -0.93 6.11
C SER A 133 1.42 0.31 7.00
N SER A 134 0.22 0.69 7.43
CA SER A 134 0.02 1.89 8.25
C SER A 134 -1.12 1.75 9.24
N ILE A 135 -0.89 2.21 10.48
CA ILE A 135 -1.94 2.30 11.51
C ILE A 135 -3.10 3.20 11.10
N PHE A 136 -2.88 4.11 10.15
CA PHE A 136 -3.92 5.00 9.64
C PHE A 136 -5.00 4.29 8.83
N LEU A 137 -4.78 3.05 8.39
CA LEU A 137 -5.87 2.20 7.89
C LEU A 137 -6.91 1.95 8.98
N ILE A 138 -6.49 1.63 10.21
CA ILE A 138 -7.40 1.44 11.35
C ILE A 138 -8.15 2.75 11.64
N VAL A 139 -7.43 3.87 11.72
CA VAL A 139 -8.04 5.19 11.94
C VAL A 139 -9.14 5.48 10.92
N ARG A 140 -8.88 5.24 9.63
CA ARG A 140 -9.86 5.47 8.57
C ARG A 140 -11.01 4.46 8.59
N LEU A 141 -10.75 3.18 8.88
CA LEU A 141 -11.81 2.18 9.04
C LEU A 141 -12.78 2.59 10.14
N LEU A 142 -12.26 2.91 11.33
CA LEU A 142 -13.08 3.31 12.46
C LEU A 142 -13.83 4.62 12.19
N ALA A 143 -13.17 5.61 11.59
CA ALA A 143 -13.83 6.85 11.18
C ALA A 143 -14.96 6.60 10.15
N LYS A 144 -14.75 5.66 9.21
CA LYS A 144 -15.76 5.25 8.23
C LYS A 144 -16.97 4.58 8.89
N ILE A 145 -16.75 3.70 9.86
CA ILE A 145 -17.83 3.09 10.67
C ILE A 145 -18.62 4.15 11.47
N ILE A 146 -17.91 5.14 12.04
CA ILE A 146 -18.53 6.22 12.81
C ILE A 146 -19.46 7.06 11.93
N GLN A 147 -18.99 7.44 10.74
CA GLN A 147 -19.71 8.29 9.79
C GLN A 147 -20.76 7.54 8.97
N ALA A 148 -20.69 6.21 8.88
CA ALA A 148 -21.62 5.41 8.11
C ALA A 148 -23.08 5.64 8.55
N PRO A 149 -24.02 5.73 7.59
CA PRO A 149 -25.45 5.81 7.89
C PRO A 149 -25.95 4.51 8.54
N ASN A 150 -25.39 3.36 8.11
CA ASN A 150 -25.63 2.05 8.68
C ASN A 150 -24.34 1.52 9.31
N THR A 151 -24.27 1.54 10.64
CA THR A 151 -23.07 1.14 11.38
C THR A 151 -22.85 -0.38 11.35
N GLU A 152 -23.92 -1.18 11.38
CA GLU A 152 -23.82 -2.65 11.35
C GLU A 152 -23.24 -3.13 10.02
N GLU A 153 -23.76 -2.63 8.90
CA GLU A 153 -23.26 -2.95 7.56
C GLU A 153 -21.80 -2.53 7.36
N ALA A 154 -21.38 -1.38 7.89
CA ALA A 154 -19.99 -0.94 7.84
C ALA A 154 -19.05 -1.85 8.67
N ILE A 155 -19.53 -2.35 9.80
CA ILE A 155 -18.82 -3.33 10.63
C ILE A 155 -18.71 -4.67 9.89
N GLU A 156 -19.80 -5.18 9.34
CA GLU A 156 -19.81 -6.43 8.57
C GLU A 156 -18.85 -6.37 7.38
N THR A 157 -18.85 -5.24 6.66
CA THR A 157 -17.92 -5.00 5.54
C THR A 157 -16.47 -5.03 6.02
N THR A 158 -16.16 -4.39 7.15
CA THR A 158 -14.82 -4.38 7.75
C THR A 158 -14.39 -5.79 8.18
N LEU A 159 -15.27 -6.54 8.82
CA LEU A 159 -15.01 -7.90 9.28
C LEU A 159 -15.05 -8.95 8.15
N SER A 160 -15.43 -8.55 6.92
CA SER A 160 -15.41 -9.45 5.77
C SER A 160 -13.99 -9.78 5.28
N PHE A 161 -13.00 -8.97 5.63
CA PHE A 161 -11.58 -9.24 5.37
C PHE A 161 -11.10 -10.45 6.17
N CYS A 162 -9.97 -11.03 5.74
CA CYS A 162 -9.39 -12.16 6.44
C CYS A 162 -9.00 -11.75 7.87
N HIS A 163 -9.63 -12.36 8.85
CA HIS A 163 -9.29 -12.32 10.28
C HIS A 163 -9.34 -13.77 10.77
N ARG A 164 -8.40 -14.14 11.64
CA ARG A 164 -8.19 -15.54 12.03
C ARG A 164 -8.65 -15.79 13.46
N SER A 165 -8.32 -16.97 14.00
CA SER A 165 -8.53 -17.24 15.41
C SER A 165 -7.73 -16.24 16.27
N VAL A 166 -8.18 -15.99 17.50
CA VAL A 166 -7.52 -15.04 18.42
C VAL A 166 -6.01 -15.32 18.57
N ASN A 167 -5.61 -16.60 18.57
CA ASN A 167 -4.21 -16.99 18.68
C ASN A 167 -3.40 -16.66 17.41
N GLU A 168 -3.96 -16.90 16.24
CA GLU A 168 -3.30 -16.59 14.96
C GLU A 168 -3.24 -15.08 14.73
N ASP A 169 -4.29 -14.33 15.09
CA ASP A 169 -4.29 -12.87 15.04
C ASP A 169 -3.21 -12.29 15.97
N ALA A 170 -3.06 -12.86 17.17
CA ALA A 170 -1.98 -12.47 18.09
C ALA A 170 -0.59 -12.78 17.53
N GLU A 171 -0.40 -13.91 16.85
CA GLU A 171 0.87 -14.26 16.21
C GLU A 171 1.18 -13.34 15.02
N LEU A 172 0.21 -13.07 14.14
CA LEU A 172 0.35 -12.15 13.01
C LEU A 172 0.68 -10.74 13.49
N ALA A 173 -0.07 -10.26 14.47
CA ALA A 173 0.16 -8.94 15.02
C ALA A 173 1.55 -8.87 15.70
N HIS A 174 1.96 -9.92 16.43
CA HIS A 174 3.31 -10.02 17.00
C HIS A 174 4.40 -9.90 15.95
N LYS A 175 4.26 -10.60 14.82
CA LYS A 175 5.21 -10.51 13.72
C LYS A 175 5.20 -9.13 13.06
N PHE A 176 4.03 -8.51 12.94
CA PHE A 176 3.87 -7.18 12.35
C PHE A 176 4.54 -6.04 13.16
N LEU A 177 4.54 -6.08 14.50
CA LEU A 177 5.20 -5.03 15.32
C LEU A 177 6.51 -5.48 16.01
N GLY A 178 6.90 -6.75 15.92
CA GLY A 178 8.19 -7.27 16.38
C GLY A 178 8.32 -7.52 17.89
N LYS A 179 9.57 -7.71 18.37
CA LYS A 179 9.93 -8.20 19.73
C LYS A 179 9.30 -7.39 20.91
N LYS A 180 8.83 -6.15 20.70
CA LYS A 180 8.17 -5.27 21.70
C LYS A 180 6.65 -5.10 21.49
N PHE A 181 6.06 -6.00 20.70
CA PHE A 181 4.66 -5.96 20.24
C PHE A 181 3.65 -5.56 21.33
N SER A 182 3.64 -6.23 22.47
CA SER A 182 2.58 -6.06 23.48
C SER A 182 2.49 -4.64 24.05
N HIS A 183 3.61 -3.93 24.21
CA HIS A 183 3.62 -2.54 24.65
C HIS A 183 3.19 -1.59 23.54
N GLN A 184 3.69 -1.82 22.32
CA GLN A 184 3.41 -0.99 21.15
C GLN A 184 1.94 -1.05 20.74
N VAL A 185 1.31 -2.23 20.72
CA VAL A 185 -0.12 -2.39 20.46
C VAL A 185 -0.95 -1.58 21.44
N ASN A 186 -0.65 -1.70 22.74
CA ASN A 186 -1.42 -1.01 23.77
C ASN A 186 -1.28 0.51 23.67
N LEU A 187 -0.07 1.01 23.40
CA LEU A 187 0.16 2.43 23.14
C LEU A 187 -0.67 2.91 21.93
N LEU A 188 -0.59 2.22 20.80
CA LEU A 188 -1.35 2.58 19.59
C LEU A 188 -2.87 2.52 19.82
N ARG A 189 -3.35 1.51 20.55
CA ARG A 189 -4.76 1.35 20.93
C ARG A 189 -5.26 2.53 21.76
N GLU A 190 -4.49 2.93 22.78
CA GLU A 190 -4.84 4.06 23.65
C GLU A 190 -4.84 5.39 22.89
N LEU A 191 -3.85 5.61 22.02
CA LEU A 191 -3.80 6.80 21.16
C LEU A 191 -5.00 6.86 20.21
N ILE A 192 -5.39 5.73 19.60
CA ILE A 192 -6.57 5.66 18.74
C ILE A 192 -7.86 5.86 19.54
N ALA A 193 -7.98 5.26 20.72
CA ALA A 193 -9.16 5.44 21.58
C ALA A 193 -9.33 6.91 22.01
N ASN A 194 -8.23 7.61 22.27
CA ASN A 194 -8.23 9.04 22.56
C ASN A 194 -8.55 9.89 21.33
N ALA A 195 -8.10 9.46 20.14
CA ALA A 195 -8.39 10.16 18.89
C ALA A 195 -9.83 9.95 18.40
N LEU A 196 -10.43 8.80 18.68
CA LEU A 196 -11.74 8.38 18.19
C LEU A 196 -12.65 7.85 19.33
N PRO A 197 -12.97 8.65 20.36
CA PRO A 197 -13.77 8.19 21.50
C PRO A 197 -15.26 8.10 21.13
N ASN A 198 -15.64 7.05 20.41
CA ASN A 198 -17.01 6.89 19.91
C ASN A 198 -17.61 5.51 20.28
N PRO A 199 -18.85 5.46 20.83
CA PRO A 199 -19.53 4.21 21.17
C PRO A 199 -19.63 3.20 20.03
N LYS A 200 -19.78 3.66 18.78
CA LYS A 200 -19.95 2.80 17.59
C LYS A 200 -18.77 1.87 17.33
N VAL A 201 -17.58 2.20 17.83
CA VAL A 201 -16.34 1.45 17.56
C VAL A 201 -15.70 0.85 18.81
N GLN A 202 -16.37 0.91 19.97
CA GLN A 202 -15.81 0.47 21.25
C GLN A 202 -15.33 -0.98 21.24
N GLN A 203 -16.03 -1.87 20.53
CA GLN A 203 -15.62 -3.28 20.40
C GLN A 203 -14.20 -3.43 19.82
N PHE A 204 -13.81 -2.54 18.91
CA PHE A 204 -12.51 -2.53 18.26
C PHE A 204 -11.41 -1.88 19.11
N LEU A 205 -11.77 -1.17 20.18
CA LEU A 205 -10.83 -0.48 21.08
C LEU A 205 -10.52 -1.32 22.34
N THR A 206 -11.15 -2.49 22.47
CA THR A 206 -10.74 -3.53 23.41
C THR A 206 -9.37 -4.09 23.00
N GLN A 207 -8.67 -4.76 23.92
CA GLN A 207 -7.37 -5.36 23.60
C GLN A 207 -7.49 -6.38 22.45
N GLU A 208 -8.48 -7.27 22.54
CA GLU A 208 -8.75 -8.31 21.55
C GLU A 208 -9.20 -7.73 20.21
N GLY A 209 -10.16 -6.81 20.23
CA GLY A 209 -10.66 -6.18 19.00
C GLY A 209 -9.59 -5.38 18.26
N PHE A 210 -8.71 -4.70 19.00
CA PHE A 210 -7.63 -3.94 18.39
C PHE A 210 -6.54 -4.84 17.83
N GLN A 211 -6.19 -5.93 18.52
CA GLN A 211 -5.26 -6.94 17.99
C GLN A 211 -5.77 -7.55 16.68
N SER A 212 -7.07 -7.85 16.60
CA SER A 212 -7.68 -8.35 15.37
C SER A 212 -7.60 -7.32 14.22
N LEU A 213 -7.78 -6.02 14.51
CA LEU A 213 -7.59 -4.98 13.50
C LEU A 213 -6.12 -4.85 13.04
N VAL A 214 -5.15 -5.00 13.94
CA VAL A 214 -3.73 -4.99 13.58
C VAL A 214 -3.41 -6.19 12.68
N ALA A 215 -3.89 -7.39 13.03
CA ALA A 215 -3.75 -8.57 12.19
C ALA A 215 -4.42 -8.40 10.81
N LEU A 216 -5.61 -7.79 10.78
CA LEU A 216 -6.35 -7.49 9.54
C LEU A 216 -5.53 -6.59 8.61
N ILE A 217 -5.01 -5.46 9.09
CA ILE A 217 -4.23 -4.55 8.23
C ILE A 217 -2.86 -5.13 7.84
N GLY A 218 -2.28 -5.99 8.68
CA GLY A 218 -1.01 -6.67 8.39
C GLY A 218 -1.15 -7.76 7.34
N THR A 219 -2.30 -8.44 7.27
CA THR A 219 -2.54 -9.54 6.33
C THR A 219 -3.23 -9.14 5.02
N ASN A 220 -4.00 -8.05 5.03
CA ASN A 220 -4.81 -7.63 3.88
C ASN A 220 -4.34 -6.30 3.26
N GLY A 221 -3.34 -5.65 3.85
CA GLY A 221 -2.80 -4.38 3.35
C GLY A 221 -2.12 -4.56 2.00
N GLN A 222 -2.58 -3.82 0.99
CA GLN A 222 -1.95 -3.78 -0.33
C GLN A 222 -1.25 -2.44 -0.53
N GLY A 223 0.07 -2.49 -0.75
CA GLY A 223 0.86 -1.31 -1.12
C GLY A 223 0.33 -0.66 -2.39
N VAL A 224 0.22 0.67 -2.38
CA VAL A 224 -0.24 1.49 -3.51
C VAL A 224 0.95 2.23 -4.10
N GLY A 225 1.41 1.77 -5.26
CA GLY A 225 2.47 2.43 -6.01
C GLY A 225 1.90 3.47 -6.98
N SER A 226 2.22 4.75 -6.77
CA SER A 226 1.91 5.81 -7.73
C SER A 226 3.13 6.70 -7.93
N SER A 227 3.56 6.88 -9.18
CA SER A 227 4.69 7.74 -9.50
C SER A 227 4.33 8.66 -10.66
N PRO A 228 4.37 10.00 -10.46
CA PRO A 228 4.13 10.93 -11.55
C PRO A 228 5.23 10.83 -12.61
N PHE A 229 6.47 10.47 -12.25
CA PHE A 229 7.55 10.22 -13.21
C PHE A 229 7.31 8.96 -14.05
N SER A 230 6.94 7.84 -13.42
CA SER A 230 6.60 6.62 -14.16
C SER A 230 5.37 6.81 -15.05
N SER A 231 4.37 7.59 -14.60
CA SER A 231 3.23 7.98 -15.43
C SER A 231 3.64 8.87 -16.60
N TRP A 232 4.58 9.80 -16.41
CA TRP A 232 5.13 10.62 -17.48
C TRP A 232 5.85 9.74 -18.52
N ARG A 233 6.71 8.81 -18.10
CA ARG A 233 7.41 7.86 -18.99
C ARG A 233 6.42 7.09 -19.88
N ARG A 234 5.39 6.48 -19.27
CA ARG A 234 4.35 5.74 -19.99
C ARG A 234 3.58 6.60 -21.00
N ASN A 235 3.43 7.89 -20.74
CA ASN A 235 2.79 8.82 -21.66
C ASN A 235 3.73 9.24 -22.80
N VAL A 236 5.03 9.40 -22.52
CA VAL A 236 6.05 9.66 -23.54
C VAL A 236 6.19 8.49 -24.50
N GLU A 237 6.13 7.24 -24.01
CA GLU A 237 6.18 6.01 -24.83
C GLU A 237 5.04 5.93 -25.88
N LYS A 238 3.92 6.63 -25.63
CA LYS A 238 2.78 6.71 -26.57
C LYS A 238 2.95 7.76 -27.65
N LEU A 239 3.97 8.62 -27.56
CA LEU A 239 4.25 9.63 -28.57
C LEU A 239 4.88 8.99 -29.81
N ASN A 240 4.59 9.55 -30.98
CA ASN A 240 5.20 9.14 -32.24
C ASN A 240 6.60 9.78 -32.39
N LEU A 241 7.59 9.22 -31.68
CA LEU A 241 8.98 9.68 -31.67
C LEU A 241 9.86 8.86 -32.63
N SER A 242 10.91 9.49 -33.16
CA SER A 242 11.94 8.79 -33.93
C SER A 242 12.73 7.80 -33.05
N ALA A 243 13.43 6.85 -33.67
CA ALA A 243 14.26 5.89 -32.94
C ALA A 243 15.34 6.59 -32.08
N GLU A 244 15.99 7.62 -32.63
CA GLU A 244 16.98 8.44 -31.92
C GLU A 244 16.36 9.16 -30.72
N GLN A 245 15.16 9.72 -30.87
CA GLN A 245 14.46 10.38 -29.76
C GLN A 245 14.08 9.40 -28.64
N LYS A 246 13.70 8.17 -28.99
CA LYS A 246 13.39 7.12 -28.00
C LYS A 246 14.64 6.74 -27.21
N GLU A 247 15.76 6.48 -27.90
CA GLU A 247 17.03 6.15 -27.25
C GLU A 247 17.55 7.26 -26.33
N GLN A 248 17.38 8.54 -26.73
CA GLN A 248 17.68 9.69 -25.88
C GLN A 248 16.81 9.74 -24.63
N ILE A 249 15.53 9.40 -24.74
CA ILE A 249 14.60 9.36 -23.60
C ILE A 249 14.92 8.19 -22.68
N ASP A 250 15.19 7.01 -23.21
CA ASP A 250 15.57 5.84 -22.41
C ASP A 250 16.85 6.13 -21.61
N SER A 251 17.89 6.68 -22.27
CA SER A 251 19.13 7.10 -21.62
C SER A 251 18.93 8.21 -20.58
N LEU A 252 17.94 9.08 -20.76
CA LEU A 252 17.57 10.10 -19.76
C LEU A 252 16.90 9.45 -18.56
N VAL A 253 15.96 8.53 -18.80
CA VAL A 253 15.20 7.83 -17.77
C VAL A 253 16.13 6.99 -16.89
N ASP A 254 17.08 6.26 -17.50
CA ASP A 254 18.05 5.44 -16.78
C ASP A 254 18.91 6.31 -15.84
N ARG A 255 19.46 7.42 -16.35
CA ARG A 255 20.22 8.38 -15.51
C ARG A 255 19.41 8.95 -14.34
N ILE A 256 18.13 9.22 -14.57
CA ILE A 256 17.26 9.72 -13.50
C ILE A 256 17.06 8.64 -12.44
N TYR A 257 16.78 7.40 -12.82
CA TYR A 257 16.64 6.30 -11.85
C TYR A 257 17.93 6.03 -11.09
N ASP A 258 19.09 6.10 -11.74
CA ASP A 258 20.40 5.96 -11.08
C ASP A 258 20.62 7.07 -10.04
N GLU A 259 20.32 8.33 -10.37
CA GLU A 259 20.42 9.45 -9.43
C GLU A 259 19.40 9.35 -8.29
N MET A 260 18.17 8.89 -8.58
CA MET A 260 17.15 8.65 -7.56
C MET A 260 17.60 7.59 -6.57
N TYR A 261 18.11 6.46 -7.08
CA TYR A 261 18.63 5.38 -6.26
C TYR A 261 19.83 5.85 -5.41
N SER A 262 20.76 6.61 -6.01
CA SER A 262 21.90 7.17 -5.27
C SER A 262 21.49 8.15 -4.16
N HIS A 263 20.36 8.85 -4.30
CA HIS A 263 19.92 9.85 -3.33
C HIS A 263 18.96 9.28 -2.27
N THR A 264 18.09 8.36 -2.65
CA THR A 264 16.97 7.86 -1.81
C THR A 264 17.00 6.36 -1.53
N GLY A 265 17.88 5.59 -2.18
CA GLY A 265 17.90 4.13 -2.06
C GLY A 265 16.63 3.48 -2.60
N ASP A 266 16.15 2.45 -1.92
CA ASP A 266 14.96 1.65 -2.31
C ASP A 266 13.61 2.33 -2.05
N PHE A 267 13.59 3.61 -1.66
CA PHE A 267 12.41 4.32 -1.15
C PHE A 267 11.32 4.66 -2.22
N LEU A 268 11.35 4.04 -3.40
CA LEU A 268 10.68 4.57 -4.60
C LEU A 268 9.30 4.00 -4.93
N ASN A 269 8.84 2.92 -4.30
CA ASN A 269 7.84 2.06 -4.95
C ASN A 269 6.44 2.01 -4.29
N SER A 270 6.23 2.56 -3.10
CA SER A 270 4.91 2.55 -2.46
C SER A 270 4.62 3.85 -1.72
N GLU A 271 3.54 4.51 -2.12
CA GLU A 271 3.13 5.82 -1.60
C GLU A 271 2.17 5.70 -0.42
N GLY A 272 1.60 4.53 -0.26
CA GLY A 272 0.67 4.24 0.81
C GLY A 272 0.18 2.81 0.72
N VAL A 273 -0.92 2.56 1.41
CA VAL A 273 -1.54 1.23 1.53
C VAL A 273 -3.05 1.37 1.44
N GLY A 274 -3.72 0.33 0.94
CA GLY A 274 -5.18 0.24 0.90
C GLY A 274 -5.69 -1.17 1.21
N LEU A 275 -6.97 -1.25 1.60
CA LEU A 275 -7.68 -2.51 1.86
C LEU A 275 -8.68 -2.79 0.73
N TYR A 276 -8.47 -3.87 -0.02
CA TYR A 276 -9.25 -4.22 -1.20
C TYR A 276 -9.99 -5.55 -0.96
N ALA A 277 -11.32 -5.53 -0.91
CA ALA A 277 -12.12 -6.66 -0.47
C ALA A 277 -12.07 -7.84 -1.47
N ARG A 278 -12.08 -7.55 -2.77
CA ARG A 278 -11.99 -8.59 -3.81
C ARG A 278 -10.56 -9.04 -4.02
N GLN A 279 -9.60 -8.10 -4.11
CA GLN A 279 -8.20 -8.47 -4.29
C GLN A 279 -7.64 -9.26 -3.10
N SER A 280 -8.03 -8.98 -1.86
CA SER A 280 -7.61 -9.78 -0.69
C SER A 280 -8.08 -11.25 -0.73
N CYS A 281 -8.99 -11.61 -1.65
CA CYS A 281 -9.38 -13.01 -1.89
C CYS A 281 -8.46 -13.75 -2.87
N ALA A 282 -7.54 -13.06 -3.56
CA ALA A 282 -6.58 -13.68 -4.47
C ALA A 282 -5.46 -14.35 -3.65
N ASN A 283 -5.33 -15.67 -3.78
CA ASN A 283 -4.32 -16.42 -3.06
C ASN A 283 -2.92 -16.27 -3.68
N HIS A 284 -1.92 -16.65 -2.92
CA HIS A 284 -0.53 -16.62 -3.37
C HIS A 284 -0.17 -17.79 -4.30
N SER A 285 0.61 -17.50 -5.34
CA SER A 285 1.42 -18.49 -6.06
C SER A 285 2.80 -17.89 -6.37
N CYS A 286 3.87 -18.68 -6.24
CA CYS A 286 5.21 -18.25 -6.69
C CYS A 286 5.35 -18.29 -8.23
N ASP A 287 4.39 -18.92 -8.92
CA ASP A 287 4.16 -18.81 -10.37
C ASP A 287 2.74 -18.24 -10.59
N PRO A 288 2.54 -16.92 -10.39
CA PRO A 288 1.22 -16.30 -10.46
C PRO A 288 0.68 -16.30 -11.89
N ASN A 289 -0.66 -16.20 -12.02
CA ASN A 289 -1.33 -15.98 -13.32
C ASN A 289 -1.94 -14.58 -13.44
N ALA A 290 -1.86 -13.77 -12.37
CA ALA A 290 -2.26 -12.38 -12.38
C ALA A 290 -1.28 -11.51 -11.57
N GLU A 291 -1.26 -10.22 -11.88
CA GLU A 291 -0.50 -9.19 -11.18
C GLU A 291 -1.37 -7.99 -10.81
N ILE A 292 -0.91 -7.23 -9.83
CA ILE A 292 -1.53 -5.99 -9.38
C ILE A 292 -0.84 -4.81 -10.04
N SER A 293 -1.63 -3.91 -10.63
CA SER A 293 -1.13 -2.67 -11.22
C SER A 293 -2.01 -1.47 -10.84
N PHE A 294 -1.41 -0.29 -10.76
CA PHE A 294 -2.09 0.98 -10.50
C PHE A 294 -2.07 1.87 -11.74
N VAL A 295 -2.74 1.42 -12.81
CA VAL A 295 -2.65 2.06 -14.14
C VAL A 295 -3.14 3.51 -14.18
N HIS A 296 -3.98 3.90 -13.21
CA HIS A 296 -4.58 5.23 -13.07
C HIS A 296 -3.76 6.20 -12.24
N ASN A 297 -2.57 5.80 -11.79
CA ASN A 297 -1.67 6.60 -10.95
C ASN A 297 -2.37 7.14 -9.69
N ASN A 298 -3.13 6.26 -9.03
CA ASN A 298 -3.88 6.50 -7.80
C ASN A 298 -4.18 5.13 -7.14
N TYR A 299 -4.91 5.12 -6.03
CA TYR A 299 -5.39 3.94 -5.30
C TYR A 299 -6.32 2.98 -6.07
N ARG A 300 -6.62 3.20 -7.36
CA ARG A 300 -7.48 2.26 -8.11
C ARG A 300 -6.60 1.11 -8.58
N LEU A 301 -6.86 -0.05 -8.01
CA LEU A 301 -6.19 -1.30 -8.35
C LEU A 301 -6.78 -1.88 -9.64
N SER A 302 -5.92 -2.35 -10.52
CA SER A 302 -6.24 -3.16 -11.69
C SER A 302 -5.55 -4.51 -11.54
N LEU A 303 -6.32 -5.60 -11.52
CA LEU A 303 -5.79 -6.96 -11.55
C LEU A 303 -5.65 -7.40 -13.02
N ILE A 304 -4.45 -7.70 -13.48
CA ILE A 304 -4.13 -7.97 -14.89
C ILE A 304 -3.65 -9.42 -15.04
N ALA A 305 -4.14 -10.12 -16.07
CA ALA A 305 -3.72 -11.49 -16.35
C ALA A 305 -2.30 -11.53 -16.96
N LEU A 306 -1.40 -12.33 -16.38
CA LEU A 306 -0.03 -12.53 -16.88
C LEU A 306 0.06 -13.60 -17.98
N LYS A 307 -0.92 -14.50 -18.02
CA LYS A 307 -1.07 -15.61 -18.96
C LYS A 307 -2.55 -15.85 -19.23
N ASP A 308 -2.88 -16.64 -20.25
CA ASP A 308 -4.27 -17.04 -20.49
C ASP A 308 -4.79 -17.83 -19.28
N ILE A 309 -5.98 -17.48 -18.80
CA ILE A 309 -6.63 -18.11 -17.64
C ILE A 309 -7.93 -18.79 -18.12
N GLN A 310 -8.03 -20.10 -17.93
CA GLN A 310 -9.18 -20.88 -18.36
C GLN A 310 -10.33 -20.81 -17.34
N PRO A 311 -11.60 -21.01 -17.77
CA PRO A 311 -12.72 -21.14 -16.85
C PRO A 311 -12.45 -22.23 -15.80
N GLY A 312 -12.66 -21.89 -14.52
CA GLY A 312 -12.42 -22.77 -13.38
C GLY A 312 -11.01 -22.73 -12.81
N GLU A 313 -10.06 -22.04 -13.46
CA GLU A 313 -8.73 -21.83 -12.86
C GLU A 313 -8.78 -20.79 -11.73
N GLU A 314 -8.03 -21.06 -10.67
CA GLU A 314 -7.84 -20.11 -9.58
C GLU A 314 -6.96 -18.95 -10.06
N ILE A 315 -7.32 -17.73 -9.67
CA ILE A 315 -6.57 -16.51 -9.96
C ILE A 315 -5.66 -16.23 -8.76
N CYS A 316 -4.35 -16.34 -8.99
CA CYS A 316 -3.32 -16.21 -7.97
C CYS A 316 -2.35 -15.07 -8.32
N ILE A 317 -1.92 -14.34 -7.29
CA ILE A 317 -0.93 -13.26 -7.35
C ILE A 317 0.32 -13.65 -6.56
N SER A 318 1.43 -12.94 -6.73
CA SER A 318 2.57 -13.05 -5.80
C SER A 318 2.34 -12.14 -4.59
N TYR A 319 2.70 -12.63 -3.39
CA TYR A 319 2.76 -11.83 -2.16
C TYR A 319 4.20 -11.41 -1.85
N LEU A 320 5.15 -11.89 -2.67
CA LEU A 320 6.58 -11.64 -2.57
C LEU A 320 6.95 -10.62 -3.66
N GLY A 321 7.91 -9.74 -3.36
CA GLY A 321 8.53 -8.90 -4.38
C GLY A 321 9.29 -9.74 -5.40
N ASP A 322 9.56 -9.17 -6.58
CA ASP A 322 10.18 -9.90 -7.70
C ASP A 322 11.51 -10.57 -7.28
N CYS A 323 12.38 -9.84 -6.58
CA CYS A 323 13.64 -10.38 -6.07
C CYS A 323 13.42 -11.57 -5.12
N ASP A 324 12.45 -11.47 -4.22
CA ASP A 324 12.15 -12.53 -3.25
C ASP A 324 11.51 -13.75 -3.93
N ASN A 325 10.72 -13.53 -4.99
CA ASN A 325 10.09 -14.61 -5.75
C ASN A 325 11.10 -15.43 -6.57
N GLU A 326 12.27 -14.87 -6.85
CA GLU A 326 13.40 -15.56 -7.50
C GLU A 326 14.37 -16.24 -6.51
N ARG A 327 14.19 -16.05 -5.20
CA ARG A 327 14.96 -16.78 -4.18
C ARG A 327 14.57 -18.26 -4.10
N SER A 328 15.33 -19.04 -3.34
CA SER A 328 15.11 -20.48 -3.11
C SER A 328 13.70 -20.78 -2.59
N ARG A 329 13.22 -22.00 -2.83
CA ARG A 329 11.96 -22.52 -2.25
C ARG A 329 11.91 -22.34 -0.73
N HIS A 330 13.03 -22.59 -0.05
CA HIS A 330 13.16 -22.43 1.39
C HIS A 330 12.89 -20.98 1.81
N SER A 331 13.62 -20.02 1.25
CA SER A 331 13.49 -18.60 1.57
C SER A 331 12.07 -18.10 1.32
N ARG A 332 11.49 -18.42 0.15
CA ARG A 332 10.10 -18.03 -0.16
C ARG A 332 9.11 -18.58 0.87
N ARG A 333 9.22 -19.86 1.24
CA ARG A 333 8.33 -20.47 2.24
C ARG A 333 8.57 -19.92 3.65
N LYS A 334 9.81 -19.60 4.02
CA LYS A 334 10.15 -18.94 5.29
C LYS A 334 9.45 -17.58 5.37
N THR A 335 9.63 -16.71 4.37
CA THR A 335 8.99 -15.40 4.29
C THR A 335 7.46 -15.49 4.32
N LEU A 336 6.86 -16.44 3.59
CA LEU A 336 5.41 -16.63 3.60
C LEU A 336 4.88 -17.15 4.93
N MET A 337 5.61 -18.05 5.59
CA MET A 337 5.25 -18.57 6.90
C MET A 337 5.36 -17.48 7.97
N GLU A 338 6.39 -16.65 7.90
CA GLU A 338 6.58 -15.52 8.80
C GLU A 338 5.45 -14.50 8.61
N ASN A 339 5.19 -14.02 7.39
CA ASN A 339 4.25 -12.91 7.20
C ASN A 339 2.78 -13.32 7.10
N TYR A 340 2.49 -14.55 6.68
CA TYR A 340 1.14 -14.99 6.32
C TYR A 340 0.72 -16.32 6.95
N LEU A 341 1.56 -16.96 7.76
CA LEU A 341 1.25 -18.21 8.47
C LEU A 341 0.75 -19.34 7.55
N PHE A 342 1.35 -19.52 6.38
CA PHE A 342 1.08 -20.66 5.50
C PHE A 342 2.32 -21.14 4.77
N ALA A 343 2.30 -22.39 4.33
CA ALA A 343 3.33 -22.98 3.47
C ALA A 343 2.82 -23.06 2.02
N CYS A 344 3.54 -22.46 1.07
CA CYS A 344 3.15 -22.50 -0.33
C CYS A 344 3.39 -23.90 -0.94
N GLU A 345 2.40 -24.38 -1.68
CA GLU A 345 2.39 -25.67 -2.41
C GLU A 345 2.06 -25.47 -3.90
N CYS A 346 2.35 -24.29 -4.45
CA CYS A 346 2.15 -24.01 -5.88
C CYS A 346 3.04 -24.87 -6.78
N SER A 347 2.77 -24.87 -8.10
CA SER A 347 3.53 -25.59 -9.12
C SER A 347 5.05 -25.36 -9.02
N LYS A 348 5.49 -24.11 -8.86
CA LYS A 348 6.92 -23.76 -8.68
C LYS A 348 7.51 -24.42 -7.42
N CYS A 349 6.83 -24.29 -6.28
CA CYS A 349 7.28 -24.90 -5.02
C CYS A 349 7.26 -26.44 -5.03
N LEU A 350 6.40 -27.07 -5.82
CA LEU A 350 6.36 -28.52 -5.99
C LEU A 350 7.48 -29.01 -6.92
N ALA A 351 7.78 -28.26 -7.97
CA ALA A 351 8.87 -28.57 -8.89
C ALA A 351 10.25 -28.48 -8.23
N GLU A 352 10.43 -27.55 -7.30
CA GLU A 352 11.69 -27.28 -6.58
C GLU A 352 11.81 -28.04 -5.24
N ILE A 353 11.03 -29.12 -5.02
CA ILE A 353 10.99 -29.80 -3.71
C ILE A 353 12.32 -30.49 -3.34
N ASP A 354 13.06 -30.95 -4.34
CA ASP A 354 14.34 -31.64 -4.20
C ASP A 354 15.54 -30.70 -4.40
N ASP A 355 15.29 -29.41 -4.65
CA ASP A 355 16.35 -28.42 -4.79
C ASP A 355 17.01 -28.16 -3.43
N PRO A 356 18.33 -27.93 -3.40
CA PRO A 356 19.01 -27.70 -2.14
C PRO A 356 18.59 -26.35 -1.53
N ASP A 357 18.44 -26.33 -0.21
CA ASP A 357 18.14 -25.14 0.60
C ASP A 357 19.36 -24.20 0.67
N VAL A 358 19.90 -23.76 -0.47
CA VAL A 358 21.04 -22.85 -0.54
C VAL A 358 20.56 -21.47 -0.94
N THR A 359 20.94 -20.49 -0.15
CA THR A 359 20.67 -19.08 -0.38
C THR A 359 21.99 -18.38 -0.67
N SER A 360 21.96 -17.23 -1.36
CA SER A 360 23.17 -16.46 -1.64
C SER A 360 23.86 -16.06 -0.32
N GLU A 361 25.18 -15.84 -0.35
CA GLU A 361 25.99 -15.48 0.83
C GLU A 361 25.44 -14.25 1.60
N GLU A 362 24.65 -13.39 0.93
CA GLU A 362 23.97 -12.23 1.53
C GLU A 362 22.95 -12.62 2.62
N GLU A 363 22.26 -13.75 2.50
CA GLU A 363 21.30 -14.20 3.53
C GLU A 363 21.99 -14.73 4.79
N MET A 364 23.19 -15.33 4.69
CA MET A 364 23.91 -15.81 5.86
C MET A 364 24.38 -14.67 6.77
N SER A 365 24.69 -13.50 6.21
CA SER A 365 25.10 -12.33 7.01
C SER A 365 23.97 -11.69 7.82
N ALA A 366 22.72 -11.86 7.40
CA ALA A 366 21.56 -11.38 8.15
C ALA A 366 21.20 -12.29 9.35
N GLU A 367 21.66 -13.55 9.35
CA GLU A 367 21.44 -14.50 10.45
C GLU A 367 22.48 -14.37 11.59
N GLU A 368 23.60 -13.67 11.37
CA GLU A 368 24.63 -13.45 12.40
C GLU A 368 24.38 -12.22 13.29
N ASP A 369 23.42 -11.35 12.94
CA ASP A 369 23.15 -10.07 13.61
C ASP A 369 21.82 -10.00 14.42
N ASP A 370 21.10 -11.11 14.62
CA ASP A 370 19.74 -11.12 15.25
C ASP A 370 19.63 -11.68 16.70
#